data_AF-A0A959ZYL3-F1
#
_entry.id   AF-A0A959ZYL3-F1
#
_cell.length_a   1.000
_cell.length_b   1.000
_cell.length_c   1.000
_cell.angle_alpha   90.00
_cell.angle_beta   90.00
_cell.angle_gamma   90.00
#
_symmetry.space_group_name_H-M   'P 1'
#
loop_
_entity.id
_entity.type
_entity.pdbx_description
1 polymer ?
#
loop_
_entity_poly.entity_id
_entity_poly.type
_entity_poly.pdbx_seq_one_letter_code
_entity_poly.pdbx_strand_id
1 'polypeptide(L)' 'MLADGRRRAVVAVRDEWLVQDRWWTDQPVDRHFFEIVLEPGRVVTVYRDTRADAWFGY' A
#
# COMPACT_ATOMS: atom_id res chain seq x y z
N MET A 1 -10.80 3.14 -2.70
CA MET A 1 -10.23 2.67 -1.41
C MET A 1 -11.24 2.86 -0.29
N LEU A 2 -11.27 2.00 0.73
CA LEU A 2 -12.00 2.28 1.97
C LEU A 2 -11.08 3.10 2.90
N ALA A 3 -11.54 4.25 3.36
CA ALA A 3 -10.86 5.12 4.30
C ALA A 3 -11.91 5.83 5.18
N ASP A 4 -11.66 5.92 6.49
CA ASP A 4 -12.58 6.54 7.47
C ASP A 4 -14.02 5.98 7.40
N GLY A 5 -14.14 4.66 7.19
CA GLY A 5 -15.43 3.97 7.04
C GLY A 5 -16.19 4.28 5.74
N ARG A 6 -15.57 4.96 4.77
CA ARG A 6 -16.20 5.36 3.50
C ARG A 6 -15.36 4.96 2.29
N ARG A 7 -16.02 4.78 1.15
CA ARG A 7 -15.33 4.59 -0.13
C ARG A 7 -14.85 5.95 -0.64
N ARG A 8 -13.55 6.07 -0.89
CA ARG A 8 -12.89 7.25 -1.47
C ARG A 8 -12.24 6.89 -2.80
N ALA A 9 -12.30 7.82 -3.76
CA ALA A 9 -11.59 7.70 -5.03
C ALA A 9 -10.10 7.96 -4.82
N VAL A 10 -9.27 7.17 -5.50
CA VAL A 10 -7.83 7.45 -5.63
C VAL A 10 -7.68 8.37 -6.84
N VAL A 11 -7.02 9.51 -6.68
CA VAL A 11 -6.87 10.51 -7.75
C VAL A 11 -5.45 10.64 -8.27
N ALA A 12 -4.46 10.20 -7.49
CA ALA A 12 -3.06 10.15 -7.93
C ALA A 12 -2.27 9.11 -7.14
N VAL A 13 -1.18 8.62 -7.75
CA VAL A 13 -0.07 7.93 -7.07
C VAL A 13 1.09 8.94 -7.03
N ARG A 14 1.62 9.20 -5.84
CA ARG A 14 2.75 10.12 -5.63
C ARG A 14 4.09 9.41 -5.66
N ASP A 15 4.14 8.19 -5.12
CA ASP A 15 5.34 7.38 -5.03
C ASP A 15 4.99 5.89 -5.03
N GLU A 16 5.93 5.06 -5.49
CA GLU A 16 5.80 3.62 -5.65
C GLU A 16 7.15 2.97 -5.33
N TRP A 17 7.15 2.01 -4.40
CA TRP A 17 8.38 1.31 -4.03
C TRP A 17 8.14 -0.12 -3.61
N LEU A 18 9.13 -0.98 -3.92
CA LEU A 18 9.10 -2.39 -3.61
C LEU A 18 10.02 -2.68 -2.43
N VAL A 19 9.50 -3.39 -1.42
CA VAL A 19 10.30 -3.93 -0.31
C VAL A 19 10.34 -5.44 -0.44
N GLN A 20 11.52 -5.95 -0.73
CA GLN A 20 11.80 -7.38 -0.82
C GLN A 20 12.97 -7.76 0.08
N ASP A 21 12.71 -8.62 1.05
CA ASP A 21 13.73 -9.34 1.81
C ASP A 21 13.66 -10.80 1.39
N ARG A 22 14.76 -11.33 0.87
CA ARG A 22 14.83 -12.74 0.45
C ARG A 22 16.05 -13.49 1.01
N TRP A 23 16.82 -12.93 1.93
CA TRP A 23 18.18 -13.47 2.18
C TRP A 23 18.53 -13.85 3.62
N TRP A 24 17.89 -13.32 4.67
CA TRP A 24 18.34 -13.63 6.04
C TRP A 24 17.21 -13.97 7.02
N THR A 25 15.97 -14.02 6.56
CA THR A 25 14.80 -14.27 7.41
C THR A 25 13.95 -15.43 6.90
N ASP A 26 13.44 -16.24 7.82
CA ASP A 26 12.43 -17.27 7.56
C ASP A 26 11.04 -16.68 7.25
N GLN A 27 10.87 -15.37 7.43
CA GLN A 27 9.66 -14.64 7.04
C GLN A 27 9.99 -13.57 5.99
N PRO A 28 10.25 -13.98 4.73
CA PRO A 28 10.62 -13.03 3.70
C PRO A 28 9.49 -12.02 3.45
N VAL A 29 9.86 -10.75 3.29
CA VAL A 29 8.92 -9.67 3.00
C VAL A 29 8.83 -9.50 1.50
N ASP A 30 7.63 -9.44 0.94
CA ASP A 30 7.39 -9.08 -0.46
C ASP A 30 6.16 -8.16 -0.50
N ARG A 31 6.42 -6.86 -0.46
CA ARG A 31 5.39 -5.82 -0.35
C ARG A 31 5.62 -4.73 -1.36
N HIS A 32 4.57 -4.41 -2.11
CA HIS A 32 4.56 -3.31 -3.06
C HIS A 32 3.80 -2.14 -2.46
N PHE A 33 4.52 -1.07 -2.11
CA PHE A 33 3.98 0.11 -1.46
C PHE A 33 3.65 1.20 -2.45
N PHE A 34 2.64 1.99 -2.09
CA PHE A 34 2.21 3.17 -2.82
C PHE A 34 1.89 4.29 -1.84
N GLU A 35 2.35 5.49 -2.15
CA GLU A 35 1.79 6.70 -1.58
C GLU A 35 0.71 7.23 -2.55
N ILE A 36 -0.54 7.29 -2.11
CA ILE A 36 -1.67 7.67 -2.96
C ILE A 36 -2.41 8.89 -2.40
N VAL A 37 -3.03 9.65 -3.29
CA VAL A 37 -3.93 10.75 -2.93
C VAL A 37 -5.36 10.27 -3.07
N LEU A 38 -6.12 10.38 -1.98
CA LEU A 38 -7.57 10.16 -1.93
C LEU A 38 -8.30 11.49 -2.01
N GLU A 39 -9.46 11.52 -2.65
CA GLU A 39 -10.33 12.70 -2.57
C GLU A 39 -10.78 12.99 -1.12
N PRO A 40 -10.76 14.27 -0.68
CA PRO A 40 -10.53 15.50 -1.46
C PRO A 40 -9.07 16.02 -1.45
N GLY A 41 -8.07 15.17 -1.22
CA GLY A 41 -6.65 15.53 -1.20
C GLY A 41 -5.82 14.87 -0.10
N ARG A 42 -6.37 13.87 0.61
CA ARG A 42 -5.67 13.18 1.72
C ARG A 42 -4.63 12.22 1.15
N VAL A 43 -3.40 12.30 1.65
CA VAL A 43 -2.33 11.34 1.33
C VAL A 43 -2.39 10.16 2.28
N VAL A 44 -2.26 8.94 1.76
CA VAL A 44 -2.18 7.69 2.53
C VAL A 44 -1.14 6.76 1.93
N THR A 45 -0.52 5.95 2.79
CA THR A 45 0.39 4.88 2.36
C THR A 45 -0.34 3.55 2.42
N VAL A 46 -0.36 2.84 1.30
CA VAL A 46 -0.91 1.47 1.21
C VAL A 46 0.16 0.52 0.70
N TYR A 47 0.00 -0.77 0.96
CA TYR A 47 0.80 -1.79 0.31
C TYR A 47 -0.02 -3.01 -0.06
N ARG A 48 0.37 -3.66 -1.16
CA ARG A 48 -0.06 -5.02 -1.48
C ARG A 48 0.98 -5.98 -0.94
N ASP A 49 0.55 -6.87 -0.04
CA ASP A 49 1.33 -8.05 0.31
C ASP A 49 1.10 -9.09 -0.80
N THR A 50 2.14 -9.39 -1.58
CA THR A 50 2.01 -10.28 -2.75
C THR A 50 1.81 -11.73 -2.34
N ARG A 51 2.20 -12.10 -1.13
CA ARG A 51 2.09 -13.47 -0.60
C ARG A 51 0.70 -13.74 -0.06
N ALA A 52 0.14 -12.77 0.67
CA ALA A 52 -1.23 -12.84 1.18
C ALA A 52 -2.29 -12.45 0.14
N ASP A 53 -1.87 -11.90 -1.01
CA ASP A 53 -2.73 -11.27 -2.02
C ASP A 53 -3.73 -10.28 -1.41
N ALA A 54 -3.25 -9.47 -0.47
CA ALA A 54 -4.07 -8.58 0.32
C ALA A 54 -3.51 -7.15 0.33
N TRP A 55 -4.42 -6.18 0.50
CA TRP A 55 -4.09 -4.76 0.59
C TRP A 55 -4.20 -4.28 2.03
N PHE A 56 -3.23 -3.48 2.45
CA PHE A 56 -3.15 -2.88 3.78
C PHE A 56 -2.88 -1.37 3.64
N GLY A 57 -3.26 -0.59 4.65
CA GLY A 57 -3.05 0.85 4.67
C GLY A 57 -2.84 1.38 6.08
N TYR A 58 -2.10 2.48 6.19
CA TYR A 58 -1.83 3.23 7.41
C TYR A 58 -2.61 4.55 7.45
#